data_AF-A0A813YH03-F1
#
_entry.id   AF-A0A813YH03-F1
#
_cell.length_a   1.000
_cell.length_b   1.000
_cell.length_c   1.000
_cell.angle_alpha   90.00
_cell.angle_beta   90.00
_cell.angle_gamma   90.00
#
_symmetry.space_group_name_H-M   'P 1'
#
loop_
_entity.id
_entity.type
_entity.pdbx_description
1 polymer ?
#
loop_
_entity_poly.entity_id
_entity_poly.type
_entity_poly.pdbx_seq_one_letter_code
_entity_poly.pdbx_strand_id
1 'polypeptide(L)'
;MAGLVILLLTSIPPAIDKGVAFPGLIIAMIILGFGTGGVKSNVSPLMAEQYSRTKPVITVIKGQRKIIDPGVTMQSMFNWFYWAINIGSLSLIATTNIEKYHSFWLAYLLPTVAFIATIVVLVIGRNQYVQIPPSGSLIIRAARVTMTAIRMRRKLGYQPDRPDFLDYAKSMPSAIEFNEKERVSELNNNQFIDDLKKAVRACRVFAFYPFYWICYNQFGTNLVSQAAQMNVGPLPNDILQNIDPIVIVIFIPIFDKLIYPGLRRCKINFPAIPRIAAGFFFNRT
;
A
#
# COMPACT_ATOMS: atom_id res chain seq x y z
N MET A 1 2.94 17.20 6.71
CA MET A 1 2.90 18.43 7.52
C MET A 1 3.20 19.68 6.71
N ALA A 2 4.45 19.94 6.31
CA ALA A 2 4.80 21.18 5.60
C ALA A 2 3.89 21.44 4.38
N GLY A 3 3.65 20.43 3.54
CA GLY A 3 2.72 20.56 2.40
C GLY A 3 1.28 20.91 2.79
N LEU A 4 0.74 20.35 3.88
CA LEU A 4 -0.61 20.67 4.38
C LEU A 4 -0.68 22.10 4.94
N VAL A 5 0.37 22.54 5.65
CA VAL A 5 0.46 23.89 6.19
C VAL A 5 0.57 24.92 5.08
N ILE A 6 1.39 24.67 4.05
CA ILE A 6 1.47 25.53 2.87
C ILE A 6 0.09 25.66 2.22
N LEU A 7 -0.56 24.53 1.96
CA LEU A 7 -1.90 24.47 1.34
C LEU A 7 -2.95 25.22 2.18
N LEU A 8 -2.92 25.06 3.51
CA LEU A 8 -3.80 25.78 4.44
C LEU A 8 -3.58 27.29 4.38
N LEU A 9 -2.32 27.74 4.49
CA LEU A 9 -1.96 29.16 4.52
C LEU A 9 -2.24 29.86 3.18
N THR A 10 -2.02 29.17 2.06
CA THR A 10 -2.25 29.72 0.72
C THR A 10 -3.73 29.76 0.34
N SER A 11 -4.60 29.11 1.12
CA SER A 11 -6.05 29.06 0.89
C SER A 11 -6.85 30.03 1.76
N ILE A 12 -6.18 30.83 2.60
CA ILE A 12 -6.82 31.88 3.40
C ILE A 12 -7.22 33.04 2.46
N PRO A 13 -8.39 33.69 2.62
CA PRO A 13 -8.86 34.71 1.67
C PRO A 13 -7.82 35.78 1.26
N PRO A 14 -7.03 36.39 2.16
CA PRO A 14 -6.03 37.39 1.78
C PRO A 14 -4.88 36.83 0.93
N ALA A 15 -4.60 35.54 0.99
CA ALA A 15 -3.58 34.88 0.17
C ALA A 15 -4.12 34.56 -1.23
N ILE A 16 -5.42 34.26 -1.33
CA ILE A 16 -6.12 34.06 -2.60
C ILE A 16 -6.19 35.38 -3.37
N ASP A 17 -6.57 36.48 -2.70
CA ASP A 17 -6.68 37.80 -3.31
C ASP A 17 -5.34 38.31 -3.86
N LYS A 18 -4.23 37.89 -3.23
CA LYS A 18 -2.85 38.21 -3.68
C LYS A 18 -2.33 37.29 -4.78
N GLY A 19 -3.12 36.32 -5.24
CA GLY A 19 -2.73 35.37 -6.30
C GLY A 19 -1.70 34.31 -5.89
N VAL A 20 -1.43 34.14 -4.58
CA VAL A 20 -0.42 33.19 -4.08
C VAL A 20 -0.95 31.76 -4.03
N ALA A 21 -2.27 31.57 -4.15
CA ALA A 21 -2.93 30.27 -4.05
C ALA A 21 -2.41 29.24 -5.06
N PHE A 22 -2.24 29.62 -6.34
CA PHE A 22 -1.82 28.69 -7.39
C PHE A 22 -0.36 28.21 -7.25
N PRO A 23 0.64 29.10 -7.08
CA PRO A 23 2.01 28.66 -6.76
C PRO A 23 2.07 27.84 -5.46
N GLY A 24 1.28 28.23 -4.45
CA GLY A 24 1.14 27.51 -3.19
C GLY A 24 0.66 26.07 -3.36
N LEU A 25 -0.37 25.88 -4.18
CA LEU A 25 -0.92 24.56 -4.51
C LEU A 25 0.13 23.66 -5.16
N ILE A 26 0.88 24.16 -6.15
CA ILE A 26 1.91 23.38 -6.85
C ILE A 26 2.98 22.88 -5.87
N ILE A 27 3.51 23.78 -5.05
CA ILE A 27 4.55 23.44 -4.05
C ILE A 27 4.00 22.44 -3.04
N ALA A 28 2.78 22.67 -2.55
CA ALA A 28 2.11 21.76 -1.62
C ALA A 28 1.92 20.37 -2.23
N MET A 29 1.47 20.25 -3.48
CA MET A 29 1.26 18.97 -4.16
C MET A 29 2.57 18.17 -4.27
N ILE A 30 3.68 18.82 -4.60
CA ILE A 30 5.00 18.16 -4.66
C ILE A 30 5.39 17.61 -3.28
N ILE A 31 5.33 18.46 -2.25
CA ILE A 31 5.71 18.07 -0.88
C ILE A 31 4.80 16.97 -0.33
N LEU A 32 3.49 17.06 -0.60
CA LEU A 32 2.52 16.04 -0.21
C LEU A 32 2.76 14.72 -0.95
N GLY A 33 3.10 14.76 -2.24
CA GLY A 33 3.45 13.57 -3.02
C GLY A 33 4.63 12.80 -2.41
N PHE A 34 5.73 13.50 -2.11
CA PHE A 34 6.87 12.88 -1.42
C PHE A 34 6.53 12.40 -0.01
N GLY A 35 5.81 13.21 0.77
CA GLY A 35 5.44 12.87 2.14
C GLY A 35 4.54 11.64 2.24
N THR A 36 3.50 11.57 1.39
CA THR A 36 2.57 10.44 1.36
C THR A 36 3.25 9.15 0.90
N GLY A 37 4.14 9.22 -0.10
CA GLY A 37 4.95 8.08 -0.55
C GLY A 37 5.85 7.53 0.55
N GLY A 38 6.51 8.41 1.31
CA GLY A 38 7.35 8.02 2.44
C GLY A 38 6.57 7.42 3.61
N VAL A 39 5.43 7.98 3.99
CA VAL A 39 4.59 7.42 5.07
C VAL A 39 4.04 6.05 4.67
N LYS A 40 3.51 5.91 3.44
CA LYS A 40 2.90 4.68 2.96
C LYS A 40 3.88 3.50 2.92
N SER A 41 5.14 3.74 2.57
CA SER A 41 6.17 2.70 2.52
C SER A 41 6.69 2.24 3.89
N ASN A 42 6.51 3.04 4.95
CA ASN A 42 7.08 2.75 6.27
C ASN A 42 6.05 2.32 7.32
N VAL A 43 4.79 2.76 7.23
CA VAL A 43 3.76 2.44 8.24
C VAL A 43 3.40 0.96 8.26
N SER A 44 3.24 0.33 7.11
CA SER A 44 2.85 -1.09 7.05
C SER A 44 3.96 -2.01 7.56
N PRO A 45 5.25 -1.82 7.18
CA PRO A 45 6.36 -2.52 7.82
C PRO A 45 6.43 -2.24 9.33
N LEU A 46 6.38 -0.98 9.76
CA LEU A 46 6.44 -0.63 11.18
C LEU A 46 5.40 -1.40 12.00
N MET A 47 4.15 -1.45 11.52
CA MET A 47 3.08 -2.20 12.17
C MET A 47 3.36 -3.71 12.23
N ALA A 48 3.84 -4.30 11.13
CA ALA A 48 4.19 -5.71 11.09
C ALA A 48 5.36 -6.02 12.05
N GLU A 49 6.35 -5.15 12.13
CA GLU A 49 7.53 -5.32 12.99
C GLU A 49 7.19 -5.26 14.49
N GLN A 50 6.09 -4.60 14.87
CA GLN A 50 5.63 -4.57 16.26
C GLN A 50 5.25 -5.96 16.79
N TYR A 51 4.88 -6.89 15.91
CA TYR A 51 4.56 -8.25 16.30
C TYR A 51 5.78 -9.17 16.11
N SER A 52 6.60 -9.27 17.16
CA SER A 52 7.88 -9.99 17.12
C SER A 52 7.77 -11.52 17.29
N ARG A 53 6.56 -12.08 17.43
CA ARG A 53 6.39 -13.53 17.68
C ARG A 53 6.37 -14.31 16.37
N THR A 54 7.37 -15.16 16.16
CA THR A 54 7.49 -15.96 14.92
C THR A 54 6.94 -17.38 15.04
N LYS A 55 6.72 -17.89 16.27
CA LYS A 55 6.26 -19.27 16.51
C LYS A 55 4.86 -19.28 17.12
N PRO A 56 4.02 -20.26 16.77
CA PRO A 56 2.74 -20.44 17.42
C PRO A 56 2.95 -20.80 18.90
N VAL A 57 2.30 -20.04 19.79
CA VAL A 57 2.37 -20.27 21.24
C VAL A 57 0.99 -20.66 21.74
N ILE A 58 0.93 -21.73 22.53
CA ILE A 58 -0.30 -22.11 23.23
C ILE A 58 -0.35 -21.27 24.51
N THR A 59 -1.33 -20.38 24.61
CA THR A 59 -1.56 -19.58 25.81
C THR A 59 -2.96 -19.85 26.34
N VAL A 60 -3.11 -19.93 27.66
CA VAL A 60 -4.42 -20.05 28.30
C VAL A 60 -4.95 -18.65 28.55
N ILE A 61 -5.94 -18.23 27.76
CA ILE A 61 -6.62 -16.95 27.93
C ILE A 61 -8.02 -17.25 28.43
N LYS A 62 -8.39 -16.71 29.60
CA LYS A 62 -9.72 -16.93 30.23
C LYS A 62 -10.09 -18.42 30.37
N GLY A 63 -9.14 -19.26 30.83
CA GLY A 63 -9.37 -20.68 31.07
C GLY A 63 -9.41 -21.58 29.82
N GLN A 64 -9.34 -21.02 28.61
CA GLN A 64 -9.32 -21.78 27.36
C GLN A 64 -7.91 -21.81 26.75
N ARG A 65 -7.45 -23.01 26.34
CA ARG A 65 -6.21 -23.15 25.54
C ARG A 65 -6.45 -22.55 24.17
N LYS A 66 -5.79 -21.44 23.86
CA LYS A 66 -5.80 -20.80 22.54
C LYS A 66 -4.42 -20.90 21.91
N ILE A 67 -4.38 -21.38 20.66
CA ILE A 67 -3.17 -21.36 19.84
C ILE A 67 -3.10 -19.97 19.22
N ILE A 68 -2.10 -19.18 19.60
CA ILE A 68 -1.83 -17.89 18.99
C ILE A 68 -0.93 -18.14 17.78
N ASP A 69 -1.55 -18.22 16.60
CA ASP A 69 -0.82 -18.29 15.33
C ASP A 69 -0.35 -16.88 14.92
N PRO A 70 0.96 -16.67 14.68
CA PRO A 70 1.51 -15.42 14.16
C PRO A 70 0.81 -14.91 12.91
N GLY A 71 0.51 -15.80 11.95
CA GLY A 71 -0.11 -15.44 10.68
C GLY A 71 -1.53 -14.91 10.86
N VAL A 72 -2.33 -15.57 11.70
CA VAL A 72 -3.72 -15.15 11.98
C VAL A 72 -3.74 -13.83 12.76
N THR A 73 -2.80 -13.64 13.68
CA THR A 73 -2.70 -12.39 14.46
C THR A 73 -2.30 -11.21 13.57
N MET A 74 -1.27 -11.39 12.72
CA MET A 74 -0.87 -10.40 11.72
C MET A 74 -2.02 -10.06 10.78
N GLN A 75 -2.73 -11.06 10.26
CA GLN A 75 -3.90 -10.85 9.42
C GLN A 75 -4.98 -10.03 10.14
N SER A 76 -5.24 -10.30 11.41
CA SER A 76 -6.18 -9.50 12.21
C SER A 76 -5.72 -8.06 12.38
N MET A 77 -4.42 -7.81 12.59
CA MET A 77 -3.87 -6.45 12.67
C MET A 77 -4.05 -5.70 11.36
N PHE A 78 -3.72 -6.33 10.22
CA PHE A 78 -3.94 -5.74 8.90
C PHE A 78 -5.43 -5.53 8.59
N ASN A 79 -6.31 -6.40 9.04
CA ASN A 79 -7.75 -6.20 8.90
C ASN A 79 -8.23 -4.97 9.69
N TRP A 80 -7.79 -4.79 10.93
CA TRP A 80 -8.11 -3.58 11.71
C TRP A 80 -7.55 -2.32 11.06
N PHE A 81 -6.32 -2.38 10.55
CA PHE A 81 -5.72 -1.29 9.78
C PHE A 81 -6.56 -0.95 8.54
N TYR A 82 -7.02 -1.97 7.82
CA TYR A 82 -7.87 -1.81 6.64
C TYR A 82 -9.23 -1.19 7.00
N TRP A 83 -9.86 -1.61 8.10
CA TRP A 83 -11.08 -0.98 8.62
C TRP A 83 -10.86 0.50 8.94
N ALA A 84 -9.75 0.82 9.62
CA ALA A 84 -9.40 2.20 9.95
C ALA A 84 -9.19 3.07 8.70
N ILE A 85 -8.57 2.54 7.64
CA ILE A 85 -8.41 3.25 6.36
C ILE A 85 -9.77 3.58 5.73
N ASN A 86 -10.68 2.60 5.67
CA ASN A 86 -11.99 2.80 5.05
C ASN A 86 -12.89 3.74 5.85
N ILE A 87 -12.83 3.69 7.18
CA ILE A 87 -13.53 4.68 8.02
C ILE A 87 -12.89 6.06 7.85
N GLY A 88 -11.56 6.12 7.80
CA GLY A 88 -10.82 7.35 7.61
C GLY A 88 -11.10 8.02 6.27
N SER A 89 -11.25 7.27 5.18
CA SER A 89 -11.56 7.83 3.86
C SER A 89 -12.93 8.50 3.78
N LEU A 90 -13.88 8.14 4.67
CA LEU A 90 -15.16 8.85 4.81
C LEU A 90 -15.00 10.29 5.32
N SER A 91 -13.82 10.69 5.81
CA SER A 91 -13.53 12.09 6.14
C SER A 91 -13.72 13.02 4.95
N LEU A 92 -13.64 12.50 3.72
CA LEU A 92 -13.89 13.26 2.50
C LEU A 92 -15.31 13.82 2.45
N ILE A 93 -16.31 13.17 3.08
CA ILE A 93 -17.67 13.72 3.24
C ILE A 93 -17.61 15.05 4.01
N ALA A 94 -16.87 15.09 5.12
CA ALA A 94 -16.74 16.32 5.91
C ALA A 94 -15.97 17.39 5.14
N THR A 95 -14.83 17.04 4.55
CA THR A 95 -13.97 17.98 3.80
C THR A 95 -14.70 18.63 2.63
N THR A 96 -15.39 17.84 1.80
CA THR A 96 -16.08 18.34 0.59
C THR A 96 -17.31 19.18 0.91
N ASN A 97 -18.02 18.88 2.01
CA ASN A 97 -19.10 19.74 2.47
C ASN A 97 -18.58 21.06 3.05
N ILE A 98 -17.50 21.04 3.82
CA ILE A 98 -16.87 22.27 4.33
C ILE A 98 -16.37 23.14 3.16
N GLU A 99 -15.78 22.52 2.15
CA GLU A 99 -15.35 23.21 0.93
C GLU A 99 -16.53 23.88 0.22
N LYS A 100 -17.63 23.14 -0.02
CA LYS A 100 -18.80 23.63 -0.75
C LYS A 100 -19.54 24.75 -0.03
N TYR A 101 -19.69 24.66 1.30
CA TYR A 101 -20.55 25.56 2.08
C TYR A 101 -19.81 26.66 2.85
N HIS A 102 -18.50 26.51 3.10
CA HIS A 102 -17.72 27.47 3.89
C HIS A 102 -16.51 28.02 3.14
N SER A 103 -15.41 27.26 3.08
CA SER A 103 -14.15 27.72 2.50
C SER A 103 -13.12 26.61 2.35
N PHE A 104 -12.20 26.79 1.40
CA PHE A 104 -11.06 25.90 1.18
C PHE A 104 -10.11 25.80 2.38
N TRP A 105 -9.82 26.92 3.06
CA TRP A 105 -8.91 26.87 4.22
C TRP A 105 -9.45 26.02 5.36
N LEU A 106 -10.75 26.05 5.63
CA LEU A 106 -11.37 25.19 6.65
C LEU A 106 -11.34 23.72 6.22
N ALA A 107 -11.58 23.45 4.94
CA ALA A 107 -11.50 22.10 4.38
C ALA A 107 -10.08 21.51 4.54
N TYR A 108 -9.03 22.32 4.36
CA TYR A 108 -7.64 21.91 4.55
C TYR A 108 -7.15 21.90 6.00
N LEU A 109 -7.83 22.61 6.90
CA LEU A 109 -7.52 22.58 8.33
C LEU A 109 -7.81 21.20 8.92
N LEU A 110 -8.91 20.56 8.50
CA LEU A 110 -9.32 19.23 8.97
C LEU A 110 -8.23 18.16 8.82
N PRO A 111 -7.68 17.89 7.62
CA PRO A 111 -6.58 16.93 7.45
C PRO A 111 -5.29 17.40 8.12
N THR A 112 -5.06 18.71 8.24
CA THR A 112 -3.91 19.26 8.96
C THR A 112 -3.95 18.85 10.43
N VAL A 113 -5.06 19.11 11.12
CA VAL A 113 -5.26 18.76 12.54
C VAL A 113 -5.15 17.24 12.74
N ALA A 114 -5.77 16.44 11.88
CA ALA A 114 -5.68 14.98 11.94
C ALA A 114 -4.23 14.47 11.81
N PHE A 115 -3.44 15.09 10.94
CA PHE A 115 -2.03 14.74 10.79
C PHE A 115 -1.19 15.17 12.00
N ILE A 116 -1.50 16.32 12.62
CA ILE A 116 -0.88 16.75 13.89
C ILE A 116 -1.14 15.72 14.98
N ALA A 117 -2.40 15.33 15.17
CA ALA A 117 -2.78 14.32 16.15
C ALA A 117 -2.03 13.00 15.91
N THR A 118 -1.89 12.59 14.65
CA THR A 118 -1.13 11.38 14.28
C THR A 118 0.34 11.47 14.71
N ILE A 119 1.01 12.59 14.47
CA ILE A 119 2.40 12.79 14.92
C ILE A 119 2.50 12.77 16.44
N VAL A 120 1.57 13.43 17.13
CA VAL A 120 1.56 13.44 18.61
C VAL A 120 1.46 12.03 19.16
N VAL A 121 0.56 11.19 18.62
CA VAL A 121 0.42 9.78 19.02
C VAL A 121 1.72 9.00 18.77
N LEU A 122 2.36 9.17 17.60
CA LEU A 122 3.63 8.50 17.30
C LEU A 122 4.76 8.95 18.23
N VAL A 123 4.82 10.23 18.60
CA VAL A 123 5.85 10.76 19.51
C VAL A 123 5.64 10.24 20.93
N ILE A 124 4.40 10.18 21.41
CA ILE A 124 4.07 9.62 22.72
C ILE A 124 4.41 8.12 22.77
N GLY A 125 4.11 7.38 21.70
CA GLY A 125 4.38 5.95 21.59
C GLY A 125 5.85 5.58 21.35
N ARG A 126 6.75 6.55 21.14
CA ARG A 126 8.12 6.31 20.66
C ARG A 126 8.93 5.29 21.48
N ASN A 127 8.71 5.24 22.79
CA ASN A 127 9.42 4.35 23.71
C ASN A 127 8.80 2.93 23.80
N GLN A 128 7.63 2.73 23.19
CA GLN A 128 6.93 1.44 23.17
C GLN A 128 7.17 0.66 21.88
N TYR A 129 7.67 1.32 20.82
CA TYR A 129 7.89 0.67 19.53
C TYR A 129 9.12 -0.23 19.55
N VAL A 130 8.96 -1.43 18.99
CA VAL A 130 10.06 -2.32 18.69
C VAL A 130 10.81 -1.77 17.49
N GLN A 131 12.11 -1.52 17.66
CA GLN A 131 13.00 -1.05 16.61
C GLN A 131 13.87 -2.23 16.13
N ILE A 132 13.62 -2.69 14.90
CA ILE A 132 14.43 -3.73 14.28
C ILE A 132 15.66 -3.06 13.65
N PRO A 133 16.88 -3.63 13.83
CA PRO A 133 18.07 -3.08 13.19
C PRO A 133 17.91 -3.07 11.65
N PRO A 134 18.51 -2.09 10.96
CA PRO A 134 18.35 -1.95 9.52
C PRO A 134 18.86 -3.20 8.81
N SER A 135 17.95 -3.96 8.20
CA SER A 135 18.29 -5.02 7.26
C SER A 135 18.75 -4.36 5.95
N GLY A 136 19.80 -4.89 5.32
CA GLY A 136 20.33 -4.33 4.06
C GLY A 136 19.27 -4.17 2.97
N SER A 137 19.55 -3.32 1.97
CA SER A 137 18.58 -3.07 0.90
C SER A 137 18.39 -4.29 -0.01
N LEU A 138 17.22 -4.93 0.12
CA LEU A 138 16.79 -6.03 -0.73
C LEU A 138 16.81 -5.67 -2.22
N ILE A 139 16.46 -4.42 -2.55
CA ILE A 139 16.43 -3.90 -3.92
C ILE A 139 17.84 -3.84 -4.49
N ILE A 140 18.80 -3.32 -3.73
CA ILE A 140 20.20 -3.27 -4.16
C ILE A 140 20.74 -4.70 -4.32
N ARG A 141 20.38 -5.63 -3.43
CA ARG A 141 20.78 -7.04 -3.54
C ARG A 141 20.22 -7.66 -4.82
N ALA A 142 18.92 -7.48 -5.09
CA ALA A 142 18.28 -7.95 -6.31
C ALA A 142 18.89 -7.31 -7.58
N ALA A 143 19.21 -6.02 -7.54
CA ALA A 143 19.87 -5.32 -8.65
C ALA A 143 21.27 -5.87 -8.93
N ARG A 144 22.09 -6.11 -7.90
CA ARG A 144 23.40 -6.76 -8.04
C ARG A 144 23.28 -8.17 -8.60
N VAL A 145 22.37 -8.99 -8.06
CA VAL A 145 22.12 -10.35 -8.58
C VAL A 145 21.74 -10.32 -10.06
N THR A 146 20.85 -9.40 -10.44
CA THR A 146 20.43 -9.21 -11.83
C THR A 146 21.60 -8.76 -12.71
N MET A 147 22.41 -7.81 -12.25
CA MET A 147 23.58 -7.33 -13.00
C MET A 147 24.65 -8.43 -13.17
N THR A 148 24.90 -9.22 -12.12
CA THR A 148 25.82 -10.36 -12.15
C THR A 148 25.30 -11.44 -13.10
N ALA A 149 24.01 -11.77 -13.05
CA ALA A 149 23.36 -12.68 -14.00
C ALA A 149 23.55 -12.22 -15.46
N ILE A 150 23.33 -10.94 -15.75
CA ILE A 150 23.51 -10.37 -17.10
C ILE A 150 24.98 -10.45 -17.54
N ARG A 151 25.93 -10.07 -16.66
CA ARG A 151 27.37 -10.12 -16.96
C ARG A 151 27.84 -11.56 -17.22
N MET A 152 27.38 -12.51 -16.42
CA MET A 152 27.77 -13.92 -16.56
C MET A 152 27.15 -14.57 -17.79
N ARG A 153 25.89 -14.26 -18.11
CA ARG A 153 25.26 -14.69 -19.36
C ARG A 153 26.01 -14.17 -20.59
N ARG A 154 26.50 -12.92 -20.55
CA ARG A 154 27.33 -12.35 -21.62
C ARG A 154 28.70 -13.03 -21.76
N LYS A 155 29.31 -13.47 -20.65
CA LYS A 155 30.63 -14.13 -20.66
C LYS A 155 30.58 -15.61 -21.04
N LEU A 156 29.64 -16.36 -20.46
CA LEU A 156 29.55 -17.82 -20.58
C LEU A 156 28.76 -18.28 -21.82
N GLY A 157 28.08 -17.36 -22.51
CA GLY A 157 27.14 -17.71 -23.57
C GLY A 157 25.89 -18.40 -23.02
N TYR A 158 25.03 -18.87 -23.92
CA TYR A 158 23.85 -19.65 -23.54
C TYR A 158 24.26 -21.09 -23.18
N GLN A 159 23.93 -21.51 -21.97
CA GLN A 159 24.13 -22.88 -21.48
C GLN A 159 22.76 -23.57 -21.31
N PRO A 160 22.55 -24.77 -21.88
CA PRO A 160 21.31 -25.54 -21.73
C PRO A 160 20.95 -25.86 -20.26
N ASP A 161 21.97 -26.03 -19.41
CA ASP A 161 21.83 -26.39 -17.99
C ASP A 161 21.27 -25.24 -17.14
N ARG A 162 21.18 -24.02 -17.69
CA ARG A 162 20.69 -22.81 -17.02
C ARG A 162 19.62 -22.12 -17.87
N PRO A 163 18.38 -22.62 -17.84
CA PRO A 163 17.31 -22.12 -18.69
C PRO A 163 16.84 -20.71 -18.30
N ASP A 164 16.94 -20.33 -17.03
CA ASP A 164 16.57 -18.98 -16.56
C ASP A 164 17.81 -18.08 -16.48
N PHE A 165 17.70 -16.80 -16.89
CA PHE A 165 18.85 -15.90 -16.91
C PHE A 165 19.39 -15.63 -15.51
N LEU A 166 18.55 -15.72 -14.47
CA LEU A 166 18.96 -15.52 -13.08
C LEU A 166 19.82 -16.67 -12.54
N ASP A 167 19.82 -17.86 -13.16
CA ASP A 167 20.70 -18.97 -12.77
C ASP A 167 22.18 -18.66 -13.02
N TYR A 168 22.48 -17.72 -13.93
CA TYR A 168 23.84 -17.27 -14.17
C TYR A 168 24.44 -16.47 -12.99
N ALA A 169 23.61 -16.01 -12.05
CA ALA A 169 24.12 -15.43 -10.81
C ALA A 169 24.69 -16.48 -9.85
N LYS A 170 24.25 -17.75 -9.93
CA LYS A 170 24.73 -18.84 -9.06
C LYS A 170 26.21 -19.18 -9.28
N SER A 171 26.79 -18.82 -10.44
CA SER A 171 28.22 -19.00 -10.72
C SER A 171 29.15 -18.01 -10.02
N MET A 172 28.64 -16.97 -9.36
CA MET A 172 29.49 -16.05 -8.62
C MET A 172 28.85 -15.62 -7.29
N PRO A 173 28.93 -16.49 -6.25
CA PRO A 173 28.34 -16.24 -4.94
C PRO A 173 28.92 -14.99 -4.24
N SER A 174 30.21 -14.70 -4.45
CA SER A 174 30.91 -13.55 -3.85
C SER A 174 30.38 -12.19 -4.29
N ALA A 175 29.72 -12.09 -5.46
CA ALA A 175 29.12 -10.84 -5.92
C ALA A 175 27.75 -10.53 -5.28
N ILE A 176 27.20 -11.47 -4.51
CA ILE A 176 25.87 -11.40 -3.89
C ILE A 176 25.96 -10.96 -2.42
N GLU A 177 27.14 -11.03 -1.82
CA GLU A 177 27.39 -10.67 -0.43
C GLU A 177 27.28 -9.15 -0.21
N PHE A 178 26.55 -8.77 0.85
CA PHE A 178 26.24 -7.38 1.17
C PHE A 178 27.20 -6.80 2.21
N ASN A 179 27.84 -7.66 3.03
CA ASN A 179 28.74 -7.27 4.11
C ASN A 179 29.64 -8.43 4.55
N GLU A 180 30.85 -8.16 5.02
CA GLU A 180 31.81 -9.18 5.50
C GLU A 180 31.28 -9.95 6.72
N LYS A 181 30.34 -9.34 7.47
CA LYS A 181 29.59 -9.95 8.59
C LYS A 181 28.41 -10.82 8.15
N GLU A 182 27.95 -10.68 6.91
CA GLU A 182 26.92 -11.50 6.28
C GLU A 182 27.59 -12.56 5.39
N ARG A 183 28.45 -13.43 5.97
CA ARG A 183 28.80 -14.73 5.37
C ARG A 183 27.55 -15.61 5.36
N VAL A 184 26.61 -15.24 4.51
CA VAL A 184 25.36 -15.93 4.26
C VAL A 184 25.72 -17.17 3.47
N SER A 185 25.35 -18.35 3.99
CA SER A 185 25.67 -19.63 3.35
C SER A 185 25.28 -19.63 1.87
N GLU A 186 26.03 -20.35 1.03
CA GLU A 186 25.71 -20.51 -0.40
C GLU A 186 24.27 -21.00 -0.61
N LEU A 187 23.74 -21.81 0.32
CA LEU A 187 22.35 -22.26 0.35
C LEU A 187 21.34 -21.09 0.39
N ASN A 188 21.61 -20.07 1.20
CA ASN A 188 20.78 -18.89 1.33
C ASN A 188 20.87 -17.96 0.11
N ASN A 189 22.03 -17.90 -0.56
CA ASN A 189 22.18 -17.13 -1.81
C ASN A 189 21.43 -17.79 -2.98
N ASN A 190 21.50 -19.13 -3.08
CA ASN A 190 20.76 -19.87 -4.09
C ASN A 190 19.25 -19.79 -3.86
N GLN A 191 18.81 -19.94 -2.61
CA GLN A 191 17.42 -19.75 -2.23
C GLN A 191 16.91 -18.34 -2.59
N PHE A 192 17.71 -17.31 -2.32
CA PHE A 192 17.38 -15.94 -2.69
C PHE A 192 17.21 -15.75 -4.21
N ILE A 193 18.07 -16.36 -5.03
CA ILE A 193 17.96 -16.32 -6.49
C ILE A 193 16.66 -17.00 -6.94
N ASP A 194 16.32 -18.14 -6.36
CA ASP A 194 15.10 -18.88 -6.71
C ASP A 194 13.83 -18.14 -6.27
N ASP A 195 13.86 -17.46 -5.13
CA ASP A 195 12.77 -16.59 -4.68
C ASP A 195 12.67 -15.31 -5.52
N LEU A 196 13.78 -14.74 -5.97
CA LEU A 196 13.80 -13.63 -6.92
C LEU A 196 13.16 -14.02 -8.26
N LYS A 197 13.40 -15.24 -8.76
CA LYS A 197 12.72 -15.74 -9.98
C LYS A 197 11.22 -15.84 -9.79
N LYS A 198 10.76 -16.41 -8.67
CA LYS A 198 9.32 -16.48 -8.34
C LYS A 198 8.72 -15.09 -8.29
N ALA A 199 9.41 -14.13 -7.67
CA ALA A 199 8.98 -12.73 -7.60
C ALA A 199 8.90 -12.08 -8.99
N VAL A 200 9.91 -12.23 -9.85
CA VAL A 200 9.89 -11.69 -11.22
C VAL A 200 8.77 -12.31 -12.06
N ARG A 201 8.52 -13.62 -11.92
CA ARG A 201 7.39 -14.28 -12.59
C ARG A 201 6.05 -13.76 -12.07
N ALA A 202 5.91 -13.52 -10.77
CA ALA A 202 4.72 -12.89 -10.19
C ALA A 202 4.52 -11.45 -10.68
N CYS A 203 5.60 -10.67 -10.85
CA CYS A 203 5.55 -9.31 -11.40
C CYS A 203 4.96 -9.26 -12.82
N ARG A 204 4.96 -10.35 -13.59
CA ARG A 204 4.27 -10.39 -14.89
C ARG A 204 2.77 -10.14 -14.75
N VAL A 205 2.17 -10.56 -13.63
CA VAL A 205 0.76 -10.24 -13.33
C VAL A 205 0.59 -8.76 -13.03
N PHE A 206 1.60 -8.12 -12.43
CA PHE A 206 1.60 -6.68 -12.14
C PHE A 206 1.62 -5.81 -13.39
N ALA A 207 2.07 -6.33 -14.54
CA ALA A 207 2.01 -5.61 -15.81
C ALA A 207 0.57 -5.24 -16.24
N PHE A 208 -0.45 -5.93 -15.72
CA PHE A 208 -1.86 -5.64 -16.00
C PHE A 208 -2.48 -4.62 -15.04
N TYR A 209 -1.87 -4.36 -13.88
CA TYR A 209 -2.40 -3.42 -12.89
C TYR A 209 -2.50 -1.96 -13.37
N PRO A 210 -1.60 -1.44 -14.23
CA PRO A 210 -1.77 -0.10 -14.80
C PRO A 210 -3.13 0.10 -15.47
N PHE A 211 -3.65 -0.90 -16.19
CA PHE A 211 -4.99 -0.81 -16.81
C PHE A 211 -6.09 -0.67 -15.77
N TYR A 212 -6.00 -1.44 -14.67
CA TYR A 212 -6.92 -1.30 -13.55
C TYR A 212 -6.87 0.13 -12.96
N TRP A 213 -5.66 0.66 -12.72
CA TRP A 213 -5.48 1.98 -12.14
C TRP A 213 -5.97 3.10 -13.05
N ILE A 214 -5.83 2.96 -14.38
CA ILE A 214 -6.40 3.93 -15.34
C ILE A 214 -7.92 3.99 -15.18
N CYS A 215 -8.61 2.84 -15.15
CA CYS A 215 -10.06 2.81 -14.93
C CYS A 215 -10.45 3.35 -13.56
N TYR A 216 -9.75 2.92 -12.51
CA TYR A 216 -10.03 3.36 -11.13
C TYR A 216 -9.86 4.88 -10.97
N ASN A 217 -8.83 5.48 -11.57
CA ASN A 217 -8.58 6.92 -11.49
C ASN A 217 -9.65 7.78 -12.20
N GLN A 218 -10.50 7.20 -13.06
CA GLN A 218 -11.63 7.92 -13.63
C GLN A 218 -12.66 8.32 -12.57
N PHE A 219 -12.74 7.55 -11.49
CA PHE A 219 -13.62 7.80 -10.35
C PHE A 219 -13.33 9.12 -9.64
N GLY A 220 -12.05 9.50 -9.55
CA GLY A 220 -11.62 10.77 -8.95
C GLY A 220 -11.47 11.93 -9.92
N THR A 221 -11.74 11.75 -11.22
CA THR A 221 -11.50 12.78 -12.24
C THR A 221 -12.71 12.97 -13.16
N ASN A 222 -12.89 12.09 -14.15
CA ASN A 222 -13.95 12.20 -15.14
C ASN A 222 -15.35 12.12 -14.53
N LEU A 223 -15.56 11.21 -13.57
CA LEU A 223 -16.87 11.04 -12.94
C LEU A 223 -17.24 12.23 -12.05
N VAL A 224 -16.25 12.88 -11.41
CA VAL A 224 -16.46 14.13 -10.68
C VAL A 224 -16.88 15.25 -11.64
N SER A 225 -16.17 15.40 -12.77
CA SER A 225 -16.52 16.38 -13.80
C SER A 225 -17.91 16.12 -14.40
N GLN A 226 -18.30 14.86 -14.59
CA GLN A 226 -19.64 14.49 -15.04
C GLN A 226 -20.70 14.84 -13.99
N ALA A 227 -20.45 14.54 -12.72
CA ALA A 227 -21.34 14.89 -11.61
C ALA A 227 -21.59 16.39 -11.52
N ALA A 228 -20.58 17.21 -11.82
CA ALA A 228 -20.71 18.66 -11.87
C ALA A 228 -21.73 19.17 -12.91
N GLN A 229 -22.02 18.37 -13.95
CA GLN A 229 -23.02 18.68 -14.98
C GLN A 229 -24.38 18.01 -14.73
N MET A 230 -24.47 17.13 -13.71
CA MET A 230 -25.69 16.43 -13.33
C MET A 230 -26.44 17.19 -12.23
N ASN A 231 -27.74 16.96 -12.11
CA ASN A 231 -28.51 17.50 -10.98
C ASN A 231 -28.24 16.68 -9.72
N VAL A 232 -27.17 17.03 -8.99
CA VAL A 232 -26.75 16.38 -7.72
C VAL A 232 -27.44 16.98 -6.48
N GLY A 233 -28.33 17.96 -6.66
CA GLY A 233 -29.02 18.64 -5.57
C GLY A 233 -28.05 19.31 -4.58
N PRO A 234 -28.25 19.17 -3.25
CA PRO A 234 -27.40 19.79 -2.25
C PRO A 234 -26.01 19.13 -2.13
N LEU A 235 -25.80 17.94 -2.69
CA LEU A 235 -24.57 17.18 -2.45
C LEU A 235 -23.34 17.74 -3.21
N PRO A 236 -22.12 17.66 -2.67
CA PRO A 236 -20.89 17.96 -3.41
C PRO A 236 -20.63 16.95 -4.53
N ASN A 237 -20.00 17.38 -5.62
CA ASN A 237 -19.68 16.52 -6.77
C ASN A 237 -18.71 15.38 -6.39
N ASP A 238 -17.76 15.69 -5.50
CA ASP A 238 -16.77 14.76 -4.99
C ASP A 238 -17.33 13.72 -4.01
N ILE A 239 -18.62 13.83 -3.62
CA ILE A 239 -19.23 12.85 -2.72
C ILE A 239 -19.23 11.45 -3.34
N LEU A 240 -19.24 11.35 -4.67
CA LEU A 240 -19.18 10.08 -5.40
C LEU A 240 -17.95 9.27 -4.99
N GLN A 241 -16.83 9.93 -4.66
CA GLN A 241 -15.60 9.25 -4.23
C GLN A 241 -15.78 8.44 -2.93
N ASN A 242 -16.78 8.79 -2.10
CA ASN A 242 -17.09 8.07 -0.87
C ASN A 242 -17.87 6.77 -1.10
N ILE A 243 -18.43 6.56 -2.31
CA ILE A 243 -19.13 5.31 -2.61
C ILE A 243 -18.14 4.13 -2.54
N ASP A 244 -16.88 4.32 -2.94
CA ASP A 244 -15.84 3.27 -2.89
C ASP A 244 -15.63 2.69 -1.48
N PRO A 245 -15.27 3.47 -0.45
CA PRO A 245 -15.10 2.92 0.90
C PRO A 245 -16.40 2.39 1.51
N ILE A 246 -17.56 2.96 1.18
CA ILE A 246 -18.87 2.44 1.62
C ILE A 246 -19.10 1.05 1.03
N VAL A 247 -18.89 0.88 -0.27
CA VAL A 247 -19.00 -0.39 -0.98
C VAL A 247 -18.03 -1.40 -0.37
N ILE A 248 -16.77 -1.03 -0.15
CA ILE A 248 -15.76 -1.92 0.46
C ILE A 248 -16.21 -2.40 1.84
N VAL A 249 -16.66 -1.49 2.71
CA VAL A 249 -17.12 -1.80 4.08
C VAL A 249 -18.31 -2.77 4.07
N ILE A 250 -19.22 -2.64 3.11
CA ILE A 250 -20.39 -3.50 2.97
C ILE A 250 -20.03 -4.84 2.32
N PHE A 251 -19.24 -4.82 1.24
CA PHE A 251 -18.98 -6.00 0.42
C PHE A 251 -17.95 -6.93 1.05
N ILE A 252 -16.95 -6.45 1.78
CA ILE A 252 -15.99 -7.35 2.46
C ILE A 252 -16.67 -8.40 3.34
N PRO A 253 -17.54 -8.04 4.31
CA PRO A 253 -18.20 -9.04 5.14
C PRO A 253 -19.14 -9.95 4.32
N ILE A 254 -19.75 -9.45 3.25
CA ILE A 254 -20.57 -10.27 2.34
C ILE A 254 -19.68 -11.30 1.63
N PHE A 255 -18.54 -10.88 1.08
CA PHE A 255 -17.62 -11.79 0.40
C PHE A 255 -17.04 -12.83 1.37
N ASP A 256 -16.61 -12.40 2.55
CA ASP A 256 -15.96 -13.28 3.53
C ASP A 256 -16.92 -14.24 4.23
N LYS A 257 -18.15 -13.80 4.55
CA LYS A 257 -19.11 -14.63 5.31
C LYS A 257 -20.13 -15.34 4.44
N LEU A 258 -20.48 -14.81 3.27
CA LEU A 258 -21.54 -15.36 2.43
C LEU A 258 -20.98 -15.96 1.12
N ILE A 259 -20.30 -15.17 0.31
CA ILE A 259 -19.91 -15.58 -1.06
C ILE A 259 -18.82 -16.64 -1.04
N TYR A 260 -17.68 -16.41 -0.37
CA TYR A 260 -16.59 -17.39 -0.36
C TYR A 260 -16.99 -18.70 0.36
N PRO A 261 -17.68 -18.68 1.52
CA PRO A 261 -18.19 -19.90 2.12
C PRO A 261 -19.22 -20.61 1.23
N GLY A 262 -20.08 -19.85 0.53
CA GLY A 262 -21.03 -20.39 -0.45
C GLY A 262 -20.34 -21.10 -1.62
N LEU A 263 -19.35 -20.46 -2.25
CA LEU A 263 -18.54 -21.07 -3.31
C LEU A 263 -17.82 -22.33 -2.83
N ARG A 264 -17.29 -22.31 -1.59
CA ARG A 264 -16.68 -23.50 -0.97
C ARG A 264 -17.68 -24.63 -0.75
N ARG A 265 -18.92 -24.32 -0.34
CA ARG A 265 -20.00 -25.33 -0.24
C ARG A 265 -20.34 -25.94 -1.60
N CYS A 266 -20.27 -25.14 -2.66
CA CYS A 266 -20.43 -25.60 -4.05
C CYS A 266 -19.18 -26.30 -4.62
N LYS A 267 -18.14 -26.56 -3.81
CA LYS A 267 -16.85 -27.14 -4.21
C LYS A 267 -16.07 -26.34 -5.27
N ILE A 268 -16.41 -25.06 -5.46
CA ILE A 268 -15.68 -24.16 -6.35
C ILE A 268 -14.56 -23.52 -5.53
N ASN A 269 -13.32 -23.96 -5.75
CA ASN A 269 -12.17 -23.26 -5.20
C ASN A 269 -11.90 -22.02 -6.04
N PHE A 270 -12.01 -20.84 -5.43
CA PHE A 270 -11.79 -19.56 -6.11
C PHE A 270 -10.47 -18.94 -5.62
N PRO A 271 -9.31 -19.33 -6.20
CA PRO A 271 -8.00 -18.84 -5.81
C PRO A 271 -7.75 -17.40 -6.27
N ALA A 272 -6.60 -16.82 -5.90
CA ALA A 272 -6.29 -15.41 -6.11
C ALA A 272 -6.32 -14.97 -7.60
N ILE A 273 -5.80 -15.78 -8.52
CA ILE A 273 -5.72 -15.41 -9.95
C ILE A 273 -7.12 -15.27 -10.59
N PRO A 274 -8.05 -16.23 -10.46
CA PRO A 274 -9.43 -16.06 -10.91
C PRO A 274 -10.17 -14.88 -10.27
N ARG A 275 -9.88 -14.53 -9.02
CA ARG A 275 -10.45 -13.31 -8.38
C ARG A 275 -10.01 -12.05 -9.09
N ILE A 276 -8.71 -11.94 -9.39
CA ILE A 276 -8.15 -10.82 -10.14
C ILE A 276 -8.80 -10.75 -11.53
N ALA A 277 -8.89 -11.88 -12.23
CA ALA A 277 -9.51 -11.96 -13.55
C ALA A 277 -10.99 -11.54 -13.53
N ALA A 278 -11.77 -11.99 -12.55
CA ALA A 278 -13.17 -11.57 -12.39
C ALA A 278 -13.28 -10.07 -12.10
N GLY A 279 -12.38 -9.51 -11.28
CA GLY A 279 -12.32 -8.06 -11.04
C GLY A 279 -12.08 -7.26 -12.32
N PHE A 280 -11.16 -7.71 -13.17
CA PHE A 280 -10.94 -7.10 -14.49
C PHE A 280 -12.15 -7.23 -15.42
N PHE A 281 -12.88 -8.34 -15.35
CA PHE A 281 -14.10 -8.54 -16.14
C PHE A 281 -15.20 -7.54 -15.76
N PHE A 282 -15.44 -7.34 -14.46
CA PHE A 282 -16.42 -6.37 -13.97
C PHE A 282 -16.01 -4.91 -14.22
N ASN A 283 -14.72 -4.60 -14.26
CA ASN A 283 -14.22 -3.25 -14.55
C ASN A 283 -14.32 -2.87 -16.04
N ARG A 284 -14.72 -3.81 -16.93
CA ARG A 284 -14.85 -3.56 -18.37
C ARG A 284 -16.22 -3.01 -18.77
N THR A 285 -17.23 -3.13 -17.90
CA THR A 285 -18.60 -2.62 -18.10
C THR A 285 -18.81 -1.33 -17.35
#